data_AF-A0A947WC92-F1
#
_entry.id   AF-A0A947WC92-F1
#
_cell.length_a   1.000
_cell.length_b   1.000
_cell.length_c   1.000
_cell.angle_alpha   90.00
_cell.angle_beta   90.00
_cell.angle_gamma   90.00
#
_symmetry.space_group_name_H-M   'P 1'
#
loop_
_entity.id
_entity.type
_entity.pdbx_description
1 polymer ?
#
loop_
_entity_poly.entity_id
_entity_poly.type
_entity_poly.pdbx_seq_one_letter_code
_entity_poly.pdbx_strand_id
1 'polypeptide(L)' 'MANKELMDKMSIYIPQSKIGRKPVERLMALGKKMDRSVNYLVVEAILQYVDREEKKPG' A
#
# COMPACT_ATOMS: atom_id res chain seq x y z
N MET A 1 28.06 2.30 -15.24
CA MET A 1 26.79 1.60 -15.55
C MET A 1 25.82 1.96 -14.43
N ALA A 2 24.69 2.58 -14.75
CA ALA A 2 23.73 2.96 -13.73
C ALA A 2 23.23 1.69 -13.04
N ASN A 3 23.49 1.55 -11.73
CA ASN A 3 22.84 0.54 -10.90
C ASN A 3 21.34 0.81 -10.99
N LYS A 4 20.67 0.03 -11.85
CA LYS A 4 19.23 0.03 -11.95
C LYS A 4 18.77 -0.63 -10.66
N GLU A 5 18.47 0.18 -9.64
CA GLU A 5 17.87 -0.31 -8.40
C GLU A 5 16.71 -1.22 -8.82
N LEU A 6 16.85 -2.51 -8.52
CA LEU A 6 15.82 -3.50 -8.79
C LEU A 6 14.66 -3.13 -7.88
N MET A 7 13.74 -2.30 -8.38
CA MET A 7 12.49 -2.05 -7.70
C MET A 7 11.69 -3.35 -7.77
N ASP A 8 11.67 -4.07 -6.65
CA ASP A 8 10.85 -5.25 -6.48
C ASP A 8 9.38 -4.87 -6.70
N LYS A 9 8.74 -5.51 -7.69
CA LYS A 9 7.32 -5.27 -8.01
C LYS A 9 6.46 -6.22 -7.20
N MET A 10 5.51 -5.67 -6.45
CA MET A 10 4.51 -6.44 -5.71
C MET A 10 3.13 -6.30 -6.35
N SER A 11 2.50 -7.42 -6.70
CA SER A 11 1.11 -7.48 -7.15
C SER A 11 0.22 -7.96 -6.00
N ILE A 12 -0.79 -7.18 -5.62
CA ILE A 12 -1.69 -7.51 -4.50
C ILE A 12 -3.09 -7.81 -5.03
N TYR A 13 -3.64 -8.97 -4.65
CA TYR A 13 -5.03 -9.33 -4.95
C TYR A 13 -5.98 -8.85 -3.85
N ILE A 14 -7.13 -8.31 -4.24
CA ILE A 14 -8.16 -7.86 -3.32
C ILE A 14 -9.26 -8.92 -3.27
N PRO A 15 -9.50 -9.57 -2.11
CA PRO A 15 -10.56 -10.56 -1.97
C PRO A 15 -11.92 -10.01 -2.38
N GLN A 16 -12.73 -10.82 -3.05
CA GLN A 16 -14.09 -10.45 -3.52
C GLN A 16 -14.95 -9.87 -2.38
N SER A 17 -14.87 -10.45 -1.19
CA SER A 17 -15.58 -9.97 0.02
C SER A 17 -15.23 -8.54 0.43
N LYS A 18 -14.11 -8.00 -0.05
CA LYS A 18 -13.63 -6.65 0.24
C LYS A 18 -13.77 -5.68 -0.94
N ILE A 19 -14.19 -6.14 -2.12
CA ILE A 19 -14.35 -5.30 -3.32
C ILE A 19 -15.45 -4.24 -3.11
N GLY A 20 -16.55 -4.60 -2.44
CA GLY A 20 -17.62 -3.65 -2.14
C GLY A 20 -17.17 -2.45 -1.28
N ARG A 21 -16.05 -2.57 -0.56
CA ARG A 21 -15.45 -1.47 0.21
C ARG A 21 -14.60 -0.52 -0.63
N LYS A 22 -14.44 -0.81 -1.92
CA LYS A 22 -13.77 0.00 -2.95
C LYS A 22 -12.39 0.54 -2.51
N PRO A 23 -11.49 -0.31 -1.97
CA PRO A 23 -10.21 0.14 -1.41
C PRO A 23 -9.34 0.89 -2.43
N VAL A 24 -9.29 0.44 -3.69
CA VAL A 24 -8.49 1.10 -4.75
C VAL A 24 -9.01 2.49 -5.06
N GLU A 25 -10.33 2.64 -5.27
CA GLU A 25 -10.95 3.94 -5.53
C GLU A 25 -10.69 4.93 -4.39
N ARG A 26 -10.81 4.45 -3.14
CA ARG A 26 -10.55 5.26 -1.94
C ARG A 26 -9.08 5.68 -1.85
N LEU A 27 -8.14 4.78 -2.15
CA LEU A 27 -6.71 5.11 -2.20
C LEU A 27 -6.39 6.11 -3.31
N MET A 28 -7.00 5.98 -4.49
CA MET A 28 -6.83 6.95 -5.58
C MET A 28 -7.33 8.34 -5.19
N ALA A 29 -8.51 8.42 -4.57
CA ALA A 29 -9.06 9.69 -4.09
C ALA A 29 -8.17 10.32 -3.01
N LEU A 30 -7.66 9.50 -2.08
CA LEU A 30 -6.75 9.96 -1.03
C LEU A 30 -5.41 10.44 -1.60
N GLY A 31 -4.84 9.71 -2.57
CA GLY A 31 -3.61 10.10 -3.25
C GLY A 31 -3.72 11.44 -3.94
N LYS A 32 -4.84 11.70 -4.64
CA LYS A 32 -5.13 13.02 -5.22
C LYS A 32 -5.20 14.12 -4.17
N LYS A 33 -5.88 13.86 -3.04
CA LYS A 33 -6.02 14.85 -1.96
C LYS A 33 -4.68 15.17 -1.28
N MET A 34 -3.80 14.19 -1.16
CA MET A 34 -2.51 14.31 -0.46
C MET A 34 -1.34 14.67 -1.38
N ASP A 35 -1.56 14.80 -2.69
CA ASP A 35 -0.51 14.93 -3.70
C ASP A 35 0.56 13.81 -3.59
N ARG A 36 0.07 12.57 -3.53
CA ARG A 36 0.88 11.35 -3.38
C ARG A 36 0.40 10.25 -4.31
N SER A 37 1.34 9.42 -4.77
CA SER A 37 1.01 8.26 -5.60
C SER A 37 0.30 7.18 -4.77
N VAL A 38 -0.55 6.39 -5.44
CA VAL A 38 -1.20 5.24 -4.79
C VAL A 38 -0.16 4.24 -4.27
N ASN A 39 0.94 4.04 -5.01
CA ASN A 39 2.03 3.16 -4.59
C ASN A 39 2.63 3.61 -3.26
N TYR A 40 2.89 4.91 -3.11
CA TYR A 40 3.38 5.47 -1.85
C TYR A 40 2.42 5.16 -0.69
N LEU A 41 1.12 5.41 -0.87
CA LEU A 41 0.12 5.16 0.17
C LEU A 41 -0.01 3.67 0.53
N VAL A 42 0.11 2.78 -0.45
CA VAL A 42 0.05 1.33 -0.23
C VAL A 42 1.25 0.85 0.58
N VAL A 43 2.47 1.26 0.20
CA VAL A 43 3.69 0.88 0.93
C VAL A 43 3.65 1.42 2.36
N GLU A 44 3.27 2.68 2.53
CA GLU A 44 3.13 3.31 3.84
C GLU A 44 2.12 2.55 4.73
N ALA A 45 0.96 2.18 4.18
CA ALA A 45 -0.04 1.40 4.92
C ALA A 45 0.44 -0.01 5.29
N ILE A 46 1.27 -0.64 4.44
CA ILE A 46 1.89 -1.94 4.74
C ILE A 46 2.87 -1.80 5.90
N LEU A 47 3.77 -0.80 5.85
CA LEU A 47 4.74 -0.56 6.93
C LEU A 47 4.05 -0.27 8.27
N GLN A 48 3.05 0.62 8.27
CA GLN A 48 2.25 0.91 9.46
C GLN A 48 1.54 -0.32 10.04
N TYR A 49 1.10 -1.24 9.17
CA TYR A 49 0.51 -2.50 9.60
C TYR A 49 1.57 -3.39 10.28
N VAL A 50 2.73 -3.58 9.64
CA VAL A 50 3.83 -4.41 10.15
C VAL A 50 4.34 -3.87 11.49
N ASP A 51 4.67 -2.58 11.56
CA ASP A 51 5.13 -1.92 12.79
C ASP A 51 4.17 -2.12 13.96
N ARG A 52 2.85 -2.10 13.69
CA ARG A 52 1.84 -2.30 14.72
C ARG A 52 1.78 -3.74 15.19
N GLU A 53 1.91 -4.70 14.28
CA GLU A 53 1.89 -6.13 14.64
C GLU A 53 3.17 -6.56 15.37
N GLU A 54 4.35 -6.04 14.98
CA GLU A 54 5.63 -6.33 15.64
C GLU A 54 5.71 -5.79 17.07
N LYS A 55 4.94 -4.73 17.38
CA LYS A 55 4.89 -4.14 18.73
C LYS A 55 3.94 -4.87 19.68
N LYS A 56 3.15 -5.83 19.22
CA LYS A 56 2.25 -6.58 20.10
C LYS A 56 3.07 -7.57 20.94
N PRO A 57 2.86 -7.65 22.26
CA PRO A 57 3.42 -8.75 23.04
C PRO A 57 2.83 -10.07 22.51
N GLY A 58 3.72 -11.02 22.21
CA GLY A 58 3.37 -12.36 21.72
C GLY A 58 2.74 -13.24 22.79
#